data_AF-A0A485APY0-F1
#
_entry.id   AF-A0A485APY0-F1
#
_cell.length_a   1.000
_cell.length_b   1.000
_cell.length_c   1.000
_cell.angle_alpha   90.00
_cell.angle_beta   90.00
_cell.angle_gamma   90.00
#
_symmetry.space_group_name_H-M   'P 1'
#
loop_
_entity.id
_entity.type
_entity.pdbx_description
1 polymer ?
#
loop_
_entity_poly.entity_id
_entity_poly.type
_entity_poly.pdbx_seq_one_letter_code
_entity_poly.pdbx_strand_id
1 'polypeptide(L)'
;MNQEGIATITASASAKKGTYSLNITQLATAQQKGFEDLDDDAIKKCPPVTLKINLNGESIEVEMDGLNSLADFAEAINKTDFPSASNSNTATSAQNGVTASLMRVDGKVSLILNSDQSGEKYDIQLDTSGMTNGQNIF
;
A
#
# COMPACT_ATOMS: atom_id res chain seq x y z
N MET A 1 22.58 -30.30 -2.54
CA MET A 1 23.13 -29.78 -1.27
C MET A 1 22.01 -28.99 -0.61
N ASN A 2 21.77 -29.18 0.69
CA ASN A 2 20.78 -28.40 1.44
C ASN A 2 21.44 -27.04 1.77
N GLN A 3 20.86 -25.93 1.35
CA GLN A 3 21.47 -24.62 1.51
C GLN A 3 20.90 -23.96 2.78
N GLU A 4 21.74 -23.88 3.81
CA GLU A 4 21.37 -23.22 5.07
C GLU A 4 21.20 -21.71 4.85
N GLY A 5 20.27 -21.09 5.58
CA GLY A 5 20.02 -19.65 5.52
C GLY A 5 19.02 -19.16 4.46
N ILE A 6 18.44 -20.05 3.65
CA ILE A 6 17.39 -19.67 2.68
C ILE A 6 16.03 -19.48 3.34
N ALA A 7 15.66 -20.35 4.29
CA ALA A 7 14.38 -20.29 4.99
C ALA A 7 14.49 -20.90 6.39
N THR A 8 13.75 -20.34 7.34
CA THR A 8 13.54 -20.93 8.67
C THR A 8 12.22 -21.66 8.68
N ILE A 9 12.25 -22.95 9.04
CA ILE A 9 11.07 -23.81 9.06
C ILE A 9 10.76 -24.16 10.51
N THR A 10 9.53 -23.88 10.95
CA THR A 10 9.01 -24.29 12.25
C THR A 10 7.84 -25.23 12.04
N ALA A 11 7.68 -26.22 12.93
CA ALA A 11 6.63 -27.22 12.85
C ALA A 11 5.89 -27.30 14.19
N SER A 12 4.57 -27.43 14.14
CA SER A 12 3.76 -27.66 15.35
C SER A 12 3.92 -29.09 15.86
N ALA A 13 3.54 -29.33 17.13
CA ALA A 13 3.64 -30.66 17.74
C ALA A 13 2.81 -31.76 17.03
N SER A 14 1.80 -31.35 16.26
CA SER A 14 0.95 -32.24 15.46
C SER A 14 1.47 -32.46 14.03
N ALA A 15 2.57 -31.83 13.63
CA ALA A 15 3.14 -32.00 12.30
C ALA A 15 3.61 -33.45 12.10
N LYS A 16 3.27 -34.03 10.94
CA LYS A 16 3.69 -35.39 10.60
C LYS A 16 5.21 -35.43 10.44
N LYS A 17 5.83 -36.44 11.05
CA LYS A 17 7.25 -36.72 10.85
C LYS A 17 7.48 -37.16 9.40
N GLY A 18 8.50 -36.61 8.76
CA GLY A 18 8.84 -36.92 7.38
C GLY A 18 10.02 -36.09 6.88
N THR A 19 10.54 -36.46 5.72
CA THR A 19 11.52 -35.64 4.99
C THR A 19 10.78 -34.81 3.95
N TYR A 20 10.97 -33.50 4.00
CA TYR A 20 10.37 -32.55 3.07
C TYR A 20 11.47 -31.86 2.28
N SER A 21 11.30 -31.77 0.96
CA SER A 21 12.17 -31.00 0.08
C SER A 21 11.39 -29.78 -0.40
N LEU A 22 11.92 -28.58 -0.15
CA LEU A 22 11.33 -27.31 -0.54
C LEU A 22 12.20 -26.65 -1.59
N ASN A 23 11.58 -26.15 -2.66
CA ASN A 23 12.24 -25.36 -3.69
C ASN A 23 11.60 -23.97 -3.72
N ILE A 24 12.40 -22.93 -3.48
CA ILE A 24 11.92 -21.54 -3.49
C ILE A 24 12.21 -20.94 -4.86
N THR A 25 11.15 -20.58 -5.58
CA THR A 25 11.27 -19.99 -6.93
C THR A 25 11.18 -18.47 -6.92
N GLN A 26 10.42 -17.90 -5.98
CA GLN A 26 10.18 -16.46 -5.88
C GLN A 26 9.77 -16.10 -4.45
N LEU A 27 10.17 -14.90 -4.01
CA LEU A 27 9.71 -14.31 -2.76
C LEU A 27 8.48 -13.44 -3.03
N ALA A 28 7.51 -13.47 -2.11
CA ALA A 28 6.45 -12.48 -2.11
C ALA A 28 7.06 -11.10 -1.84
N THR A 29 6.65 -10.10 -2.61
CA THR A 29 7.08 -8.70 -2.46
C THR A 29 5.89 -7.84 -2.08
N ALA A 30 6.14 -6.79 -1.30
CA ALA A 30 5.18 -5.71 -1.12
C ALA A 30 5.15 -4.84 -2.38
N GLN A 31 3.96 -4.38 -2.77
CA GLN A 31 3.80 -3.52 -3.93
C GLN A 31 4.10 -2.06 -3.57
N GLN A 32 4.69 -1.34 -4.51
CA GLN A 32 5.00 0.08 -4.40
C GLN A 32 4.52 0.79 -5.66
N LYS A 33 3.76 1.86 -5.50
CA LYS A 33 3.25 2.68 -6.61
C LYS A 33 3.67 4.13 -6.43
N GLY A 34 4.42 4.65 -7.40
CA GLY A 34 4.85 6.04 -7.43
C GLY A 34 3.97 6.89 -8.33
N PHE A 35 3.74 8.13 -7.91
CA PHE A 35 3.04 9.17 -8.65
C PHE A 35 4.01 10.34 -8.84
N GLU A 36 4.79 10.28 -9.92
CA GLU A 36 5.88 11.21 -10.20
C GLU A 36 5.40 12.52 -10.84
N ASP A 37 4.27 12.47 -11.55
CA ASP A 37 3.65 13.61 -12.24
C ASP A 37 2.67 14.40 -11.37
N LEU A 38 2.41 13.93 -10.14
CA LEU A 38 1.53 14.59 -9.19
C LEU A 38 2.33 15.61 -8.37
N ASP A 39 1.88 16.86 -8.37
CA ASP A 39 2.47 17.95 -7.58
C ASP A 39 1.45 18.60 -6.62
N ASP A 40 1.94 19.46 -5.73
CA ASP A 40 1.10 20.17 -4.76
C ASP A 40 0.03 21.03 -5.46
N ASP A 41 0.35 21.57 -6.64
CA ASP A 41 -0.53 22.41 -7.44
C ASP A 41 -1.71 21.61 -8.01
N ALA A 42 -1.48 20.36 -8.41
CA ALA A 42 -2.49 19.42 -8.88
C ALA A 42 -3.44 19.03 -7.75
N ILE A 43 -2.92 18.77 -6.55
CA ILE A 43 -3.73 18.50 -5.35
C ILE A 43 -4.60 19.71 -5.02
N LYS A 44 -4.01 20.91 -4.98
CA LYS A 44 -4.73 22.13 -4.61
C LYS A 44 -5.82 22.53 -5.61
N LYS A 45 -5.63 22.22 -6.89
CA LYS A 45 -6.62 22.47 -7.95
C LYS A 45 -7.61 21.32 -8.11
N CYS A 46 -7.41 20.21 -7.38
CA CYS A 46 -8.33 19.09 -7.38
C CYS A 46 -9.68 19.58 -6.83
N PRO A 47 -10.80 19.26 -7.48
CA PRO A 47 -12.11 19.50 -6.88
C PRO A 47 -12.29 18.71 -5.57
N PRO A 48 -13.37 19.01 -4.83
CA PRO A 48 -13.91 18.08 -3.84
C PRO A 48 -14.26 16.75 -4.51
N VAL A 49 -13.52 15.69 -4.18
CA VAL A 49 -13.76 14.32 -4.63
C VAL A 49 -13.25 13.33 -3.58
N THR A 50 -13.94 12.21 -3.44
CA THR A 50 -13.49 11.08 -2.63
C THR A 50 -12.77 10.07 -3.53
N LEU A 51 -11.49 9.81 -3.25
CA LEU A 51 -10.73 8.75 -3.92
C LEU A 51 -10.87 7.44 -3.18
N LYS A 52 -10.89 6.34 -3.92
CA LYS A 52 -10.89 5.00 -3.32
C LYS A 52 -9.57 4.31 -3.57
N ILE A 53 -8.95 3.82 -2.50
CA ILE A 53 -7.77 2.96 -2.60
C ILE A 53 -8.24 1.55 -2.23
N ASN A 54 -8.13 0.63 -3.18
CA ASN A 54 -8.50 -0.76 -3.03
C ASN A 54 -7.25 -1.61 -2.80
N LEU A 55 -7.35 -2.52 -1.83
CA LEU A 55 -6.31 -3.46 -1.45
C LEU A 55 -6.96 -4.74 -0.93
N ASN A 56 -6.61 -5.91 -1.48
CA ASN A 56 -7.10 -7.21 -1.00
C ASN A 56 -8.64 -7.32 -0.90
N GLY A 57 -9.37 -6.68 -1.83
CA GLY A 57 -10.84 -6.68 -1.85
C GLY A 57 -11.49 -5.75 -0.82
N GLU A 58 -10.69 -5.00 -0.06
CA GLU A 58 -11.14 -3.93 0.83
C GLU A 58 -10.82 -2.57 0.20
N SER A 59 -11.47 -1.53 0.70
CA SER A 59 -11.29 -0.17 0.21
C SER A 59 -11.23 0.80 1.37
N ILE A 60 -10.39 1.82 1.23
CA ILE A 60 -10.48 3.06 2.01
C ILE A 60 -10.95 4.20 1.12
N GLU A 61 -11.65 5.14 1.73
CA GLU A 61 -12.12 6.37 1.09
C GLU A 61 -11.28 7.53 1.62
N VAL A 62 -10.70 8.32 0.73
CA VAL A 62 -9.85 9.47 1.06
C VAL A 62 -10.46 10.72 0.47
N GLU A 63 -10.86 11.65 1.34
CA GLU A 63 -11.41 12.94 0.97
C GLU A 63 -10.31 13.87 0.46
N MET A 64 -10.46 14.36 -0.78
CA MET A 64 -9.53 15.32 -1.39
C MET A 64 -9.89 16.78 -1.10
N ASP A 65 -11.08 17.03 -0.54
CA ASP A 65 -11.54 18.38 -0.26
C ASP A 65 -10.66 19.05 0.82
N GLY A 66 -10.23 20.28 0.54
CA GLY A 66 -9.41 21.07 1.46
C GLY A 66 -7.92 20.68 1.55
N LEU A 67 -7.46 19.68 0.80
CA LEU A 67 -6.03 19.35 0.72
C LEU A 67 -5.28 20.40 -0.13
N ASN A 68 -4.11 20.84 0.33
CA ASN A 68 -3.33 21.90 -0.33
C ASN A 68 -1.99 21.40 -0.87
N SER A 69 -1.60 20.17 -0.56
CA SER A 69 -0.29 19.62 -0.89
C SER A 69 -0.30 18.10 -0.94
N LEU A 70 0.75 17.53 -1.55
CA LEU A 70 1.05 16.10 -1.50
C LEU A 70 1.21 15.60 -0.06
N ALA A 71 1.70 16.44 0.85
CA ALA A 71 1.85 16.10 2.25
C ALA A 71 0.50 15.90 2.93
N ASP A 72 -0.46 16.80 2.67
CA ASP A 72 -1.82 16.67 3.20
C ASP A 72 -2.49 15.39 2.66
N PHE A 73 -2.28 15.07 1.39
CA PHE A 73 -2.81 13.85 0.78
C PHE A 73 -2.17 12.58 1.35
N ALA A 74 -0.84 12.55 1.49
CA ALA A 74 -0.16 11.44 2.13
C ALA A 74 -0.62 11.25 3.58
N GLU A 75 -0.81 12.34 4.32
CA GLU A 75 -1.33 12.31 5.68
C GLU A 75 -2.77 11.81 5.75
N ALA A 76 -3.64 12.20 4.81
CA ALA A 76 -5.02 11.72 4.73
C ALA A 76 -5.09 10.20 4.50
N ILE A 77 -4.25 9.66 3.61
CA ILE A 77 -4.11 8.21 3.39
C ILE A 77 -3.62 7.54 4.69
N ASN A 78 -2.54 8.05 5.28
CA ASN A 78 -1.93 7.47 6.49
C ASN A 78 -2.80 7.59 7.75
N LYS A 79 -3.90 8.33 7.74
CA LYS A 79 -4.86 8.40 8.84
C LYS A 79 -6.06 7.47 8.67
N THR A 80 -6.19 6.84 7.51
CA THR A 80 -7.32 5.99 7.19
C THR A 80 -6.90 4.54 7.24
N ASP A 81 -7.49 3.78 8.16
CA ASP A 81 -7.17 2.37 8.35
C ASP A 81 -8.02 1.50 7.42
N PHE A 82 -7.39 0.53 6.76
CA PHE A 82 -8.14 -0.53 6.10
C PHE A 82 -8.88 -1.40 7.15
N PRO A 83 -10.10 -1.90 6.83
CA PRO A 83 -10.86 -2.75 7.74
C PRO A 83 -10.09 -3.96 8.28
N SER A 84 -9.27 -4.62 7.44
CA SER A 84 -8.43 -5.76 7.84
C SER A 84 -7.25 -5.36 8.73
N ALA A 85 -6.72 -4.15 8.58
CA ALA A 85 -5.67 -3.59 9.43
C ALA A 85 -6.18 -3.34 10.85
N SER A 86 -7.44 -2.90 10.98
CA SER A 86 -8.07 -2.59 12.28
C SER A 86 -8.42 -3.83 13.12
N ASN A 87 -8.50 -5.02 12.51
CA ASN A 87 -8.91 -6.27 13.17
C ASN A 87 -7.75 -7.26 13.46
N SER A 88 -6.50 -6.87 13.22
CA SER A 88 -5.40 -7.79 13.52
C SER A 88 -5.00 -7.71 15.00
N ASN A 89 -5.08 -8.83 15.72
CA ASN A 89 -4.44 -9.01 17.03
C ASN A 89 -2.89 -8.98 16.94
N THR A 90 -2.35 -8.68 15.75
CA THR A 90 -0.94 -8.40 15.47
C THR A 90 -0.72 -6.97 14.94
N ALA A 91 -1.74 -6.11 14.98
CA ALA A 91 -1.62 -4.71 14.62
C ALA A 91 -0.68 -4.02 15.61
N THR A 92 0.62 -4.02 15.30
CA THR A 92 1.44 -2.88 15.68
C THR A 92 0.74 -1.65 15.10
N SER A 93 0.64 -0.56 15.85
CA SER A 93 -0.11 0.67 15.55
C SER A 93 0.29 1.43 14.26
N ALA A 94 0.89 0.74 13.28
CA ALA A 94 1.53 1.24 12.07
C ALA A 94 1.17 0.43 10.81
N GLN A 95 0.24 -0.52 10.87
CA GLN A 95 -0.22 -1.24 9.68
C GLN A 95 -1.60 -0.73 9.32
N ASN A 96 -1.66 0.19 8.37
CA ASN A 96 -2.92 0.74 7.89
C ASN A 96 -3.38 0.01 6.62
N GLY A 97 -2.55 -0.86 6.04
CA GLY A 97 -2.77 -1.60 4.80
C GLY A 97 -1.95 -1.00 3.65
N VAL A 98 -1.97 0.33 3.54
CA VAL A 98 -1.13 1.13 2.64
C VAL A 98 -0.49 2.27 3.43
N THR A 99 0.81 2.46 3.25
CA THR A 99 1.56 3.61 3.77
C THR A 99 1.92 4.56 2.63
N ALA A 100 1.52 5.82 2.74
CA ALA A 100 1.90 6.90 1.86
C ALA A 100 3.17 7.61 2.36
N SER A 101 4.11 7.86 1.45
CA SER A 101 5.37 8.54 1.76
C SER A 101 5.75 9.50 0.65
N LEU A 102 6.42 10.59 1.02
CA LEU A 102 6.96 11.53 0.05
C LEU A 102 8.44 11.25 -0.14
N MET A 103 8.83 11.01 -1.39
CA MET A 103 10.23 10.82 -1.77
C MET A 103 10.66 11.96 -2.68
N ARG A 104 11.84 12.52 -2.43
CA ARG A 104 12.43 13.50 -3.34
C ARG A 104 13.35 12.79 -4.33
N VAL A 105 13.01 12.85 -5.61
CA VAL A 105 13.79 12.30 -6.72
C VAL A 105 14.11 13.44 -7.69
N ASP A 106 15.38 13.63 -8.01
CA ASP A 106 15.84 14.67 -8.95
C ASP A 106 15.31 16.08 -8.66
N GLY A 107 15.16 16.42 -7.38
CA GLY A 107 14.68 17.72 -6.92
C GLY A 107 13.15 17.87 -6.90
N LYS A 108 12.40 16.91 -7.44
CA LYS A 108 10.92 16.85 -7.37
C LYS A 108 10.47 15.99 -6.21
N VAL A 109 9.36 16.37 -5.58
CA VAL A 109 8.70 15.55 -4.55
C VAL A 109 7.67 14.67 -5.24
N SER A 110 7.73 13.36 -5.00
CA SER A 110 6.81 12.38 -5.57
C SER A 110 6.12 11.61 -4.44
N LEU A 111 4.84 11.32 -4.63
CA LEU A 111 4.08 10.49 -3.71
C LEU A 111 4.33 9.02 -4.03
N ILE A 112 4.65 8.25 -3.00
CA ILE A 112 4.85 6.82 -3.07
C ILE A 112 3.88 6.14 -2.11
N LEU A 113 3.07 5.23 -2.63
CA LEU A 113 2.23 4.32 -1.85
C LEU A 113 2.92 2.96 -1.74
N ASN A 114 3.04 2.44 -0.53
CA ASN A 114 3.62 1.13 -0.24
C ASN A 114 2.56 0.26 0.42
N SER A 115 2.45 -1.00 0.02
CA SER A 115 1.62 -1.94 0.75
C SER A 115 2.38 -2.43 1.98
N ASP A 116 1.69 -2.50 3.11
CA ASP A 116 2.28 -3.00 4.35
C ASP A 116 2.43 -4.54 4.33
N GLN A 117 1.89 -5.20 3.31
CA GLN A 117 1.85 -6.67 3.18
C GLN A 117 2.35 -7.12 1.79
N SER A 118 3.00 -8.29 1.76
CA SER A 118 3.53 -8.87 0.53
C SER A 118 2.54 -9.80 -0.16
N GLY A 119 2.61 -9.88 -1.49
CA GLY A 119 1.86 -10.83 -2.31
C GLY A 119 0.83 -10.14 -3.21
N GLU A 120 0.44 -10.82 -4.30
CA GLU A 120 -0.37 -10.23 -5.39
C GLU A 120 -1.73 -9.67 -4.93
N LYS A 121 -2.35 -10.27 -3.91
CA LYS A 121 -3.63 -9.77 -3.38
C LYS A 121 -3.53 -8.37 -2.77
N TYR A 122 -2.34 -7.93 -2.39
CA TYR A 122 -2.06 -6.61 -1.86
C TYR A 122 -1.53 -5.64 -2.94
N ASP A 123 -1.96 -5.83 -4.18
CA ASP A 123 -1.78 -4.86 -5.25
C ASP A 123 -2.58 -3.59 -4.97
N ILE A 124 -1.92 -2.43 -5.07
CA ILE A 124 -2.51 -1.13 -4.73
C ILE A 124 -3.26 -0.61 -5.94
N GLN A 125 -4.59 -0.57 -5.83
CA GLN A 125 -5.45 -0.11 -6.91
C GLN A 125 -6.14 1.20 -6.53
N LEU A 126 -5.83 2.26 -7.29
CA LEU A 126 -6.50 3.54 -7.15
C LEU A 126 -7.73 3.54 -8.06
N ASP A 127 -8.89 3.83 -7.48
CA ASP A 127 -10.12 4.03 -8.20
C ASP A 127 -10.43 5.53 -8.26
N THR A 128 -10.30 6.07 -9.47
CA THR A 128 -10.52 7.46 -9.83
C THR A 128 -11.89 7.67 -10.49
N SER A 129 -12.79 6.69 -10.45
CA SER A 129 -14.12 6.79 -11.08
C SER A 129 -14.99 7.93 -10.52
N GLY A 130 -14.69 8.39 -9.30
CA GLY A 130 -15.28 9.59 -8.70
C GLY A 130 -14.81 10.91 -9.33
N MET A 131 -13.73 10.90 -10.12
CA MET A 131 -13.20 12.09 -10.78
C MET A 131 -13.98 12.39 -12.07
N THR A 132 -14.42 13.63 -12.24
CA THR A 132 -15.18 14.02 -13.44
C THR A 132 -14.25 14.35 -14.61
N ASN A 133 -14.75 14.23 -15.85
CA ASN A 133 -13.98 14.48 -17.07
C ASN A 133 -13.31 15.87 -17.03
N GLY A 134 -11.96 15.88 -17.05
CA GLY A 134 -11.14 17.09 -16.94
C GLY A 134 -10.27 17.17 -15.67
N GLN A 135 -10.37 16.19 -14.76
CA GLN A 135 -9.70 16.16 -13.46
C GLN A 135 -8.66 15.05 -13.33
N ASN A 136 -8.08 14.63 -14.45
CA ASN A 136 -7.14 13.51 -14.48
C ASN A 136 -5.79 13.94 -13.92
N ILE A 137 -5.63 13.80 -12.60
CA ILE A 137 -4.38 14.06 -11.86
C ILE A 137 -3.61 12.77 -11.55
N PHE A 138 -4.13 11.60 -11.96
CA PHE A 138 -3.54 10.27 -11.77
C PHE A 138 -3.48 9.46 -13.08
#